data_AF-A0A836GBQ8-F1
#
_entry.id   AF-A0A836GBQ8-F1
#
_cell.length_a   1.000
_cell.length_b   1.000
_cell.length_c   1.000
_cell.angle_alpha   90.00
_cell.angle_beta   90.00
_cell.angle_gamma   90.00
#
_symmetry.space_group_name_H-M   'P 1'
#
loop_
_entity.id
_entity.type
_entity.pdbx_description
1 polymer ?
#
loop_
_entity_poly.entity_id
_entity_poly.type
_entity_poly.pdbx_seq_one_letter_code
_entity_poly.pdbx_strand_id
1 'polypeptide(L)'
;MPLSGQRFSLCFSLPLSLPLSSPPPVVHAFAWRSFSPLCASCTHPERRLHTHGHTQIQFYLTRAPPTEETKEKGTAPPRPRLSLPLMTSLHPYEYAFMAGASFSPKERVELSSSLPLLSVQTKRKELILWGKIFGYKADYIIVEAFDDDAVVEPELYYTLDEGHTFSLLGTFSSVFAMCPGYNSCSGLKQAEWKQSMLLGMRGPFIGDPAYEYRVSNHSAIHGEPSIQSLKESVRLALFIEEFDHECRVVPRGAYIMAERQSTATIVSTTGADIDAGARAEVRRNTAFAGLPRTAEGALSLRNFYHLRAVNPYRYLLARSKNSLFTKSALEQLSEHPLLDATFESLSEDVPSGTWQLRYDAFHNVVIGRNIRFPGSLFYHVPETSVYGTVYMGDGNVNINVAFEL
;
A
#
# COMPACT_ATOMS: atom_id res chain seq x y z
N MET A 1 22.71 -19.03 65.01
CA MET A 1 23.53 -17.90 65.52
C MET A 1 25.00 -18.31 65.46
N PRO A 2 25.98 -17.44 65.11
CA PRO A 2 25.87 -16.07 64.60
C PRO A 2 26.76 -15.71 63.37
N LEU A 3 26.37 -14.60 62.69
CA LEU A 3 27.15 -13.49 62.06
C LEU A 3 28.10 -13.82 60.87
N SER A 4 28.31 -13.01 59.81
CA SER A 4 27.96 -11.64 59.36
C SER A 4 28.39 -11.58 57.87
N GLY A 5 27.78 -10.90 56.89
CA GLY A 5 27.25 -9.55 56.86
C GLY A 5 28.30 -8.55 56.38
N GLN A 6 28.50 -8.36 55.07
CA GLN A 6 29.28 -7.23 54.53
C GLN A 6 28.50 -6.49 53.44
N ARG A 7 28.09 -5.26 53.78
CA ARG A 7 27.71 -4.17 52.87
C ARG A 7 28.93 -3.27 52.72
N PHE A 8 29.23 -2.82 51.51
CA PHE A 8 30.15 -1.71 51.28
C PHE A 8 29.35 -0.45 50.91
N SER A 9 29.56 0.59 51.71
CA SER A 9 29.17 1.98 51.46
C SER A 9 30.46 2.76 51.24
N LEU A 10 30.51 3.60 50.20
CA LEU A 10 31.53 4.63 50.07
C LEU A 10 30.84 5.94 49.71
N CYS A 11 30.81 6.82 50.72
CA CYS A 11 30.55 8.25 50.58
C CYS A 11 31.74 8.91 49.88
N PHE A 12 31.47 9.90 49.02
CA PHE A 12 32.43 10.96 48.75
C PHE A 12 31.77 12.34 48.81
N SER A 13 32.47 13.21 49.52
CA SER A 13 32.17 14.56 49.93
C SER A 13 32.50 15.61 48.85
N LEU A 14 31.72 16.69 48.85
CA LEU A 14 31.95 17.96 48.14
C LEU A 14 33.27 18.65 48.56
N PRO A 15 33.81 19.53 47.69
CA PRO A 15 33.73 20.96 48.00
C PRO A 15 33.43 21.91 46.81
N LEU A 16 32.87 23.08 47.16
CA LEU A 16 32.74 24.37 46.44
C LEU A 16 34.11 24.85 45.84
N SER A 17 34.27 25.73 44.84
CA SER A 17 33.45 26.83 44.28
C SER A 17 34.10 27.51 43.03
N LEU A 18 33.27 27.86 42.03
CA LEU A 18 33.22 29.08 41.14
C LEU A 18 34.41 29.49 40.21
N PRO A 19 34.22 30.39 39.20
CA PRO A 19 33.30 30.36 38.03
C PRO A 19 33.99 30.79 36.71
N LEU A 20 33.39 30.63 35.50
CA LEU A 20 33.46 31.61 34.38
C LEU A 20 32.62 31.21 33.15
N SER A 21 31.71 32.13 32.79
CA SER A 21 31.17 32.53 31.47
C SER A 21 30.93 31.51 30.33
N SER A 22 29.66 31.43 29.89
CA SER A 22 29.26 31.07 28.52
C SER A 22 28.18 32.04 28.01
N PRO A 23 28.23 32.54 26.76
CA PRO A 23 27.17 33.35 26.17
C PRO A 23 26.07 32.48 25.51
N PRO A 24 24.81 32.96 25.42
CA PRO A 24 23.76 32.28 24.66
C PRO A 24 23.67 32.75 23.19
N PRO A 25 23.18 31.91 22.27
CA PRO A 25 22.87 32.34 20.91
C PRO A 25 21.51 33.04 20.83
N VAL A 26 21.44 33.92 19.84
CA VAL A 26 20.45 34.97 19.58
C VAL A 26 19.08 34.42 19.16
N VAL A 27 18.02 34.97 19.77
CA VAL A 27 16.62 34.88 19.33
C VAL A 27 16.31 36.12 18.48
N HIS A 28 15.95 35.93 17.20
CA HIS A 28 15.34 36.99 16.40
C HIS A 28 13.82 36.79 16.33
N ALA A 29 13.11 37.67 17.03
CA ALA A 29 11.69 37.91 16.83
C ALA A 29 11.50 38.76 15.57
N PHE A 30 10.51 38.42 14.74
CA PHE A 30 9.91 39.38 13.81
C PHE A 30 8.39 39.33 13.89
N ALA A 31 7.85 40.54 13.98
CA ALA A 31 6.51 40.87 14.40
C ALA A 31 5.46 40.62 13.31
N TRP A 32 4.27 40.23 13.78
CA TRP A 32 3.02 40.31 13.03
C TRP A 32 2.67 41.76 12.69
N ARG A 33 2.38 42.03 11.41
CA ARG A 33 1.51 43.15 11.01
C ARG A 33 0.49 42.69 9.98
N SER A 34 -0.76 42.93 10.37
CA SER A 34 -2.00 42.82 9.63
C SER A 34 -2.05 43.75 8.42
N PHE A 35 -2.68 43.29 7.34
CA PHE A 35 -3.18 44.14 6.27
C PHE A 35 -4.59 43.69 5.88
N SER A 36 -5.53 44.64 6.00
CA SER A 36 -6.88 44.60 5.40
C SER A 36 -6.87 45.36 4.06
N PRO A 37 -7.86 45.14 3.18
CA PRO A 37 -7.81 45.57 1.78
C PRO A 37 -8.44 46.96 1.58
N LEU A 38 -7.99 47.68 0.55
CA LEU A 38 -8.65 48.89 0.05
C LEU A 38 -8.82 48.82 -1.47
N CYS A 39 -10.06 49.03 -1.89
CA CYS A 39 -10.51 49.35 -3.24
C CYS A 39 -9.85 50.63 -3.80
N ALA A 40 -9.64 50.71 -5.11
CA ALA A 40 -10.14 51.82 -5.94
C ALA A 40 -9.80 51.62 -7.43
N SER A 41 -10.75 52.07 -8.24
CA SER A 41 -10.87 52.21 -9.68
C SER A 41 -9.90 53.20 -10.36
N CYS A 42 -9.68 53.02 -11.68
CA CYS A 42 -9.90 54.00 -12.77
C CYS A 42 -8.83 54.02 -13.90
N THR A 43 -9.34 53.85 -15.12
CA THR A 43 -9.10 54.62 -16.37
C THR A 43 -7.77 54.54 -17.18
N HIS A 44 -7.98 54.33 -18.48
CA HIS A 44 -7.08 54.43 -19.66
C HIS A 44 -6.23 55.71 -19.78
N PRO A 45 -5.18 55.69 -20.63
CA PRO A 45 -5.31 56.35 -21.95
C PRO A 45 -4.70 55.60 -23.15
N GLU A 46 -5.14 56.02 -24.34
CA GLU A 46 -4.79 55.56 -25.69
C GLU A 46 -3.37 55.93 -26.16
N ARG A 47 -2.83 55.14 -27.11
CA ARG A 47 -2.09 55.68 -28.29
C ARG A 47 -2.08 54.69 -29.46
N ARG A 48 -2.57 55.17 -30.61
CA ARG A 48 -2.59 54.54 -31.95
C ARG A 48 -1.17 54.38 -32.53
N LEU A 49 -0.99 53.34 -33.35
CA LEU A 49 -0.24 53.40 -34.61
C LEU A 49 -0.83 52.37 -35.60
N HIS A 50 -1.27 52.86 -36.76
CA HIS A 50 -1.68 52.07 -37.92
C HIS A 50 -0.45 51.50 -38.64
N THR A 51 -0.55 50.30 -39.21
CA THR A 51 -0.13 50.02 -40.59
C THR A 51 -0.81 48.75 -41.11
N HIS A 52 -1.14 48.78 -42.40
CA HIS A 52 -1.89 47.80 -43.17
C HIS A 52 -1.10 46.51 -43.45
N GLY A 53 -1.83 45.39 -43.52
CA GLY A 53 -1.36 44.13 -44.09
C GLY A 53 -2.52 43.18 -44.34
N HIS A 54 -3.15 43.29 -45.52
CA HIS A 54 -4.11 42.31 -46.02
C HIS A 54 -3.39 40.97 -46.22
N THR A 55 -3.91 39.89 -45.63
CA THR A 55 -3.72 38.54 -46.19
C THR A 55 -4.98 37.72 -45.90
N GLN A 56 -5.64 37.31 -46.97
CA GLN A 56 -6.87 36.52 -46.98
C GLN A 56 -6.64 35.16 -46.31
N ILE A 57 -7.48 34.80 -45.34
CA ILE A 57 -7.62 33.42 -44.87
C ILE A 57 -8.87 32.85 -45.55
N GLN A 58 -8.65 31.90 -46.46
CA GLN A 58 -9.69 31.11 -47.12
C GLN A 58 -10.42 30.24 -46.10
N PHE A 59 -11.75 30.41 -46.02
CA PHE A 59 -12.64 29.46 -45.36
C PHE A 59 -12.78 28.21 -46.24
N TYR A 60 -12.24 27.08 -45.79
CA TYR A 60 -12.54 25.77 -46.37
C TYR A 60 -13.89 25.28 -45.86
N LEU A 61 -14.95 25.54 -46.64
CA LEU A 61 -16.22 24.83 -46.54
C LEU A 61 -16.06 23.45 -47.19
N THR A 62 -15.96 22.39 -46.39
CA THR A 62 -16.04 21.02 -46.88
C THR A 62 -17.50 20.54 -46.86
N ARG A 63 -17.97 20.17 -48.06
CA ARG A 63 -19.30 19.68 -48.39
C ARG A 63 -19.48 18.23 -47.89
N ALA A 64 -20.60 17.96 -47.22
CA ALA A 64 -21.08 16.61 -46.95
C ALA A 64 -21.61 15.92 -48.24
N PRO A 65 -21.42 14.59 -48.41
CA PRO A 65 -22.02 13.82 -49.49
C PRO A 65 -23.44 13.31 -49.12
N PRO A 66 -24.26 12.88 -50.11
CA PRO A 66 -25.71 12.78 -49.98
C PRO A 66 -26.18 11.45 -49.36
N THR A 67 -27.34 11.54 -48.71
CA THR A 67 -28.18 10.45 -48.20
C THR A 67 -28.85 9.68 -49.33
N GLU A 68 -28.62 8.36 -49.39
CA GLU A 68 -29.46 7.40 -50.11
C GLU A 68 -30.30 6.61 -49.09
N GLU A 69 -31.62 6.64 -49.26
CA GLU A 69 -32.60 5.83 -48.54
C GLU A 69 -32.65 4.41 -49.13
N THR A 70 -32.35 3.39 -48.32
CA THR A 70 -32.70 2.00 -48.63
C THR A 70 -33.47 1.37 -47.47
N LYS A 71 -34.66 0.85 -47.82
CA LYS A 71 -35.68 0.23 -46.98
C LYS A 71 -35.15 -0.85 -46.02
N GLU A 72 -35.60 -0.75 -44.77
CA GLU A 72 -35.46 -1.74 -43.70
C GLU A 72 -36.09 -3.10 -44.06
N LYS A 73 -35.34 -4.18 -43.78
CA LYS A 73 -35.88 -5.51 -43.48
C LYS A 73 -35.46 -5.85 -42.04
N GLY A 74 -36.45 -6.02 -41.18
CA GLY A 74 -36.29 -6.18 -39.74
C GLY A 74 -35.34 -7.30 -39.35
N THR A 75 -34.35 -6.94 -38.53
CA THR A 75 -33.50 -7.90 -37.81
C THR A 75 -33.54 -7.50 -36.33
N ALA A 76 -33.84 -8.46 -35.47
CA ALA A 76 -34.09 -8.28 -34.04
C ALA A 76 -32.95 -7.54 -33.32
N PRO A 77 -33.23 -6.78 -32.23
CA PRO A 77 -32.21 -6.03 -31.51
C PRO A 77 -31.15 -6.98 -30.93
N PRO A 78 -29.85 -6.61 -30.98
CA PRO A 78 -28.82 -7.43 -30.37
C PRO A 78 -29.06 -7.45 -28.85
N ARG A 79 -29.12 -8.67 -28.29
CA ARG A 79 -29.18 -8.88 -26.84
C ARG A 79 -28.05 -8.10 -26.17
N PRO A 80 -28.28 -7.47 -25.00
CA PRO A 80 -27.19 -6.85 -24.27
C PRO A 80 -26.15 -7.94 -24.00
N ARG A 81 -24.93 -7.74 -24.52
CA ARG A 81 -23.79 -8.54 -24.09
C ARG A 81 -23.64 -8.24 -22.60
N LEU A 82 -24.03 -9.21 -21.77
CA LEU A 82 -23.57 -9.27 -20.39
C LEU A 82 -22.04 -9.26 -20.48
N SER A 83 -21.45 -8.10 -20.21
CA SER A 83 -20.02 -8.02 -19.95
C SER A 83 -19.78 -8.82 -18.68
N LEU A 84 -19.38 -10.07 -18.85
CA LEU A 84 -18.79 -10.85 -17.77
C LEU A 84 -17.70 -9.98 -17.15
N PRO A 85 -17.60 -9.90 -15.81
CA PRO A 85 -16.45 -9.26 -15.19
C PRO A 85 -15.20 -9.90 -15.78
N LEU A 86 -14.29 -9.07 -16.27
CA LEU A 86 -13.00 -9.49 -16.79
C LEU A 86 -12.30 -10.24 -15.65
N MET A 87 -12.36 -11.57 -15.64
CA MET A 87 -11.60 -12.39 -14.69
C MET A 87 -10.12 -12.13 -14.98
N THR A 88 -9.54 -11.21 -14.23
CA THR A 88 -8.20 -10.66 -14.48
C THR A 88 -7.11 -11.45 -13.76
N SER A 89 -7.39 -12.62 -13.19
CA SER A 89 -6.49 -13.23 -12.20
C SER A 89 -6.01 -14.65 -12.50
N LEU A 90 -5.80 -15.02 -13.77
CA LEU A 90 -5.00 -16.22 -14.08
C LEU A 90 -3.48 -15.98 -13.98
N HIS A 91 -3.03 -14.72 -13.97
CA HIS A 91 -1.61 -14.37 -13.97
C HIS A 91 -0.79 -14.86 -12.76
N PRO A 92 -1.32 -14.93 -11.52
CA PRO A 92 -0.53 -15.42 -10.39
C PRO A 92 -0.04 -16.87 -10.58
N TYR A 93 -0.81 -17.72 -11.25
CA TYR A 93 -0.44 -19.14 -11.46
C TYR A 93 0.74 -19.31 -12.42
N GLU A 94 0.90 -18.38 -13.35
CA GLU A 94 1.93 -18.40 -14.39
C GLU A 94 3.28 -17.98 -13.82
N TYR A 95 3.30 -17.01 -12.91
CA TYR A 95 4.56 -16.42 -12.42
C TYR A 95 4.92 -16.82 -10.99
N ALA A 96 4.00 -17.37 -10.20
CA ALA A 96 4.28 -17.75 -8.80
C ALA A 96 5.47 -18.69 -8.64
N PHE A 97 5.70 -19.61 -9.59
CA PHE A 97 6.82 -20.56 -9.53
C PHE A 97 8.19 -19.88 -9.43
N MET A 98 8.29 -18.63 -9.90
CA MET A 98 9.50 -17.84 -9.82
C MET A 98 9.83 -17.45 -8.36
N ALA A 99 8.89 -17.51 -7.43
CA ALA A 99 9.16 -17.38 -6.00
C ALA A 99 9.89 -18.61 -5.40
N GLY A 100 9.99 -19.72 -6.16
CA GLY A 100 10.52 -21.00 -5.69
C GLY A 100 9.44 -21.96 -5.18
N ALA A 101 8.18 -21.55 -5.20
CA ALA A 101 7.03 -22.39 -4.90
C ALA A 101 5.87 -22.07 -5.84
N SER A 102 4.95 -23.01 -6.03
CA SER A 102 3.83 -22.84 -6.94
C SER A 102 2.58 -23.53 -6.42
N PHE A 103 1.41 -23.03 -6.80
CA PHE A 103 0.15 -23.73 -6.56
C PHE A 103 0.15 -25.11 -7.21
N SER A 104 -0.31 -26.12 -6.47
CA SER A 104 -0.45 -27.48 -6.97
C SER A 104 -1.50 -27.55 -8.10
N PRO A 105 -1.44 -28.55 -8.99
CA PRO A 105 -2.45 -28.70 -10.04
C PRO A 105 -3.88 -28.79 -9.48
N LYS A 106 -4.06 -29.45 -8.32
CA LYS A 106 -5.34 -29.53 -7.64
C LYS A 106 -5.81 -28.17 -7.16
N GLU A 107 -4.95 -27.42 -6.46
CA GLU A 107 -5.24 -26.05 -6.01
C GLU A 107 -5.63 -25.15 -7.18
N ARG A 108 -4.92 -25.22 -8.30
CA ARG A 108 -5.22 -24.41 -9.50
C ARG A 108 -6.61 -24.70 -10.05
N VAL A 109 -7.00 -25.98 -10.11
CA VAL A 109 -8.32 -26.40 -10.60
C VAL A 109 -9.41 -25.91 -9.66
N GLU A 110 -9.22 -26.10 -8.36
CA GLU A 110 -10.19 -25.68 -7.34
C GLU A 110 -10.37 -24.17 -7.32
N LEU A 111 -9.27 -23.41 -7.26
CA LEU A 111 -9.29 -21.95 -7.30
C LEU A 111 -9.94 -21.41 -8.59
N SER A 112 -9.73 -22.07 -9.73
CA SER A 112 -10.38 -21.68 -10.99
C SER A 112 -11.91 -21.81 -10.93
N SER A 113 -12.42 -22.71 -10.09
CA SER A 113 -13.86 -22.92 -9.91
C SER A 113 -14.47 -22.12 -8.75
N SER A 114 -13.72 -21.93 -7.65
CA SER A 114 -14.21 -21.32 -6.42
C SER A 114 -14.06 -19.79 -6.40
N LEU A 115 -13.03 -19.21 -7.03
CA LEU A 115 -12.86 -17.75 -7.12
C LEU A 115 -14.02 -17.04 -7.85
N PRO A 116 -14.55 -17.56 -8.98
CA PRO A 116 -15.74 -16.96 -9.61
C PRO A 116 -16.97 -17.01 -8.69
N LEU A 117 -17.16 -18.10 -7.93
CA LEU A 117 -18.25 -18.22 -6.97
C LEU A 117 -18.11 -17.20 -5.84
N LEU A 118 -16.89 -17.06 -5.32
CA LEU A 118 -16.58 -16.04 -4.32
C LEU A 118 -16.86 -14.63 -4.86
N SER A 119 -16.52 -14.34 -6.12
CA SER A 119 -16.75 -13.02 -6.74
C SER A 119 -18.21 -12.59 -6.77
N VAL A 120 -19.13 -13.56 -6.85
CA VAL A 120 -20.58 -13.30 -6.84
C VAL A 120 -21.11 -13.15 -5.42
N GLN A 121 -20.50 -13.83 -4.46
CA GLN A 121 -20.88 -13.78 -3.04
C GLN A 121 -20.39 -12.50 -2.35
N THR A 122 -19.23 -12.00 -2.76
CA THR A 122 -18.63 -10.79 -2.20
C THR A 122 -19.35 -9.54 -2.68
N LYS A 123 -19.51 -8.55 -1.79
CA LYS A 123 -20.02 -7.22 -2.17
C LYS A 123 -18.97 -6.36 -2.89
N ARG A 124 -17.71 -6.78 -2.78
CA ARG A 124 -16.52 -6.14 -3.33
C ARG A 124 -16.40 -6.45 -4.83
N LYS A 125 -15.83 -5.51 -5.59
CA LYS A 125 -15.78 -5.58 -7.07
C LYS A 125 -14.56 -6.31 -7.59
N GLU A 126 -13.44 -6.19 -6.88
CA GLU A 126 -12.15 -6.69 -7.34
C GLU A 126 -11.64 -7.76 -6.38
N LEU A 127 -11.36 -8.96 -6.90
CA LEU A 127 -10.74 -10.03 -6.15
C LEU A 127 -9.30 -10.24 -6.61
N ILE A 128 -8.38 -10.27 -5.65
CA ILE A 128 -6.96 -10.54 -5.86
C ILE A 128 -6.59 -11.80 -5.09
N LEU A 129 -6.03 -12.79 -5.80
CA LEU A 129 -5.36 -13.92 -5.16
C LEU A 129 -4.02 -13.43 -4.61
N TRP A 130 -3.94 -13.26 -3.29
CA TRP A 130 -2.79 -12.66 -2.61
C TRP A 130 -1.59 -13.60 -2.55
N GLY A 131 -1.83 -14.89 -2.32
CA GLY A 131 -0.77 -15.87 -2.21
C GLY A 131 -1.06 -17.02 -1.27
N LYS A 132 0.00 -17.68 -0.83
CA LYS A 132 -0.03 -18.87 0.02
C LYS A 132 0.97 -18.75 1.17
N ILE A 133 0.51 -19.04 2.39
CA ILE A 133 1.33 -19.15 3.59
C ILE A 133 1.42 -20.61 4.00
N PHE A 134 2.63 -21.12 4.13
CA PHE A 134 2.89 -22.50 4.49
C PHE A 134 2.66 -22.73 5.98
N GLY A 135 1.82 -23.72 6.29
CA GLY A 135 1.52 -24.13 7.64
C GLY A 135 2.00 -25.55 7.91
N TYR A 136 2.00 -25.94 9.18
CA TYR A 136 2.41 -27.27 9.61
C TYR A 136 1.34 -28.33 9.32
N LYS A 137 0.06 -28.04 9.64
CA LYS A 137 -1.07 -28.95 9.39
C LYS A 137 -1.72 -28.70 8.03
N ALA A 138 -1.87 -27.44 7.66
CA ALA A 138 -2.53 -27.00 6.43
C ALA A 138 -1.97 -25.64 6.01
N ASP A 139 -1.91 -25.41 4.71
CA ASP A 139 -1.48 -24.14 4.14
C ASP A 139 -2.65 -23.19 4.00
N TYR A 140 -2.41 -21.90 4.23
CA TYR A 140 -3.39 -20.86 3.98
C TYR A 140 -3.25 -20.36 2.55
N ILE A 141 -4.34 -20.40 1.77
CA ILE A 141 -4.43 -19.61 0.53
C ILE A 141 -5.31 -18.40 0.81
N ILE A 142 -4.81 -17.21 0.49
CA ILE A 142 -5.44 -15.94 0.84
C ILE A 142 -5.96 -15.24 -0.41
N VAL A 143 -7.16 -14.70 -0.30
CA VAL A 143 -7.81 -13.87 -1.32
C VAL A 143 -8.27 -12.59 -0.68
N GLU A 144 -8.01 -11.49 -1.35
CA GLU A 144 -8.39 -10.15 -0.92
C GLU A 144 -9.47 -9.59 -1.83
N ALA A 145 -10.47 -8.97 -1.23
CA ALA A 145 -11.59 -8.38 -1.94
C ALA A 145 -11.63 -6.86 -1.71
N PHE A 146 -11.44 -6.09 -2.78
CA PHE A 146 -11.37 -4.63 -2.79
C PHE A 146 -12.64 -3.99 -3.36
N ASP A 147 -12.93 -2.78 -2.88
CA ASP A 147 -13.89 -1.87 -3.50
C ASP A 147 -13.27 -1.20 -4.75
N ASP A 148 -13.88 -0.12 -5.24
CA ASP A 148 -13.34 0.66 -6.37
C ASP A 148 -11.98 1.33 -6.06
N ASP A 149 -11.71 1.62 -4.78
CA ASP A 149 -10.45 2.22 -4.34
C ASP A 149 -9.46 1.13 -3.97
N ALA A 150 -8.37 1.04 -4.74
CA ALA A 150 -7.35 0.01 -4.60
C ALA A 150 -6.49 0.14 -3.33
N VAL A 151 -6.64 1.24 -2.59
CA VAL A 151 -5.87 1.55 -1.38
C VAL A 151 -6.69 1.38 -0.10
N VAL A 152 -8.02 1.21 -0.22
CA VAL A 152 -8.90 0.93 0.92
C VAL A 152 -8.64 -0.47 1.48
N GLU A 153 -8.92 -0.66 2.77
CA GLU A 153 -8.77 -1.96 3.40
C GLU A 153 -9.61 -3.04 2.68
N PRO A 154 -9.00 -4.19 2.31
CA PRO A 154 -9.71 -5.30 1.71
C PRO A 154 -10.49 -6.10 2.76
N GLU A 155 -11.48 -6.84 2.29
CA GLU A 155 -11.99 -8.01 3.02
C GLU A 155 -11.06 -9.20 2.74
N LEU A 156 -10.62 -9.87 3.81
CA LEU A 156 -9.75 -11.02 3.72
C LEU A 156 -10.56 -12.31 3.74
N TYR A 157 -10.31 -13.17 2.77
CA TYR A 157 -10.82 -14.53 2.69
C TYR A 157 -9.65 -15.51 2.73
N TYR A 158 -9.84 -16.63 3.40
CA TYR A 158 -8.84 -17.68 3.47
C TYR A 158 -9.46 -19.05 3.21
N THR A 159 -8.62 -19.99 2.83
CA THR A 159 -8.97 -21.40 2.71
C THR A 159 -7.81 -22.25 3.22
N LEU A 160 -8.17 -23.35 3.87
CA LEU A 160 -7.25 -24.40 4.35
C LEU A 160 -7.42 -25.69 3.55
N ASP A 161 -8.50 -25.78 2.78
CA ASP A 161 -8.88 -26.95 1.99
C ASP A 161 -8.44 -26.74 0.53
N GLU A 162 -7.18 -26.34 0.31
CA GLU A 162 -6.56 -26.25 -1.01
C GLU A 162 -7.33 -25.44 -2.08
N GLY A 163 -8.19 -24.48 -1.69
CA GLY A 163 -8.97 -23.69 -2.65
C GLY A 163 -10.42 -24.14 -2.84
N HIS A 164 -10.89 -25.20 -2.17
CA HIS A 164 -12.26 -25.70 -2.31
C HIS A 164 -13.30 -24.71 -1.76
N THR A 165 -13.13 -24.27 -0.51
CA THR A 165 -14.08 -23.37 0.17
C THR A 165 -13.39 -22.21 0.86
N PHE A 166 -13.93 -21.01 0.70
CA PHE A 166 -13.41 -19.79 1.30
C PHE A 166 -14.22 -19.39 2.54
N SER A 167 -13.50 -19.06 3.61
CA SER A 167 -14.04 -18.49 4.84
C SER A 167 -13.66 -17.02 4.94
N LEU A 168 -14.62 -16.18 5.36
CA LEU A 168 -14.37 -14.77 5.63
C LEU A 168 -13.59 -14.63 6.95
N LEU A 169 -12.45 -13.95 6.89
CA LEU A 169 -11.69 -13.52 8.07
C LEU A 169 -12.19 -12.15 8.58
N GLY A 170 -12.54 -11.25 7.66
CA GLY A 170 -12.96 -9.87 7.93
C GLY A 170 -11.97 -8.85 7.36
N THR A 171 -12.11 -7.58 7.73
CA THR A 171 -11.10 -6.54 7.45
C THR A 171 -10.02 -6.52 8.54
N PHE A 172 -8.85 -5.97 8.23
CA PHE A 172 -7.78 -5.76 9.23
C PHE A 172 -8.31 -5.08 10.50
N SER A 173 -9.04 -3.98 10.32
CA SER A 173 -9.64 -3.23 11.43
C SER A 173 -10.58 -4.09 12.28
N SER A 174 -11.42 -4.92 11.64
CA SER A 174 -12.35 -5.80 12.35
C SER A 174 -11.65 -6.91 13.16
N VAL A 175 -10.58 -7.48 12.62
CA VAL A 175 -9.80 -8.54 13.28
C VAL A 175 -9.06 -7.98 14.49
N PHE A 176 -8.39 -6.83 14.32
CA PHE A 176 -7.66 -6.20 15.42
C PHE A 176 -8.58 -5.62 16.48
N ALA A 177 -9.79 -5.19 16.11
CA ALA A 177 -10.80 -4.71 17.05
C ALA A 177 -11.28 -5.80 18.04
N MET A 178 -10.95 -7.07 17.82
CA MET A 178 -11.24 -8.13 18.79
C MET A 178 -10.13 -8.29 19.84
N CYS A 179 -9.01 -7.58 19.69
CA CYS A 179 -7.85 -7.68 20.57
C CYS A 179 -7.88 -6.58 21.65
N PRO A 180 -7.92 -6.92 22.96
CA PRO A 180 -7.95 -5.93 24.02
C PRO A 180 -6.77 -4.95 23.99
N GLY A 181 -5.56 -5.43 23.66
CA GLY A 181 -4.38 -4.57 23.56
C GLY A 181 -4.45 -3.52 22.44
N TYR A 182 -5.17 -3.82 21.36
CA TYR A 182 -5.35 -2.90 20.23
C TYR A 182 -6.42 -1.84 20.50
N ASN A 183 -7.58 -2.25 21.03
CA ASN A 183 -8.68 -1.33 21.35
C ASN A 183 -8.37 -0.37 22.49
N SER A 184 -7.49 -0.76 23.41
CA SER A 184 -7.14 0.08 24.57
C SER A 184 -6.23 1.25 24.20
N CYS A 185 -5.77 1.34 22.95
CA CYS A 185 -4.86 2.38 22.48
C CYS A 185 -5.29 2.95 21.13
N SER A 186 -4.70 4.08 20.74
CA SER A 186 -4.98 4.75 19.47
C SER A 186 -3.71 5.30 18.82
N GLY A 187 -3.72 5.43 17.50
CA GLY A 187 -2.66 6.05 16.72
C GLY A 187 -1.31 5.35 16.83
N LEU A 188 -0.28 6.05 17.30
CA LEU A 188 1.10 5.53 17.36
C LEU A 188 1.21 4.23 18.16
N LYS A 189 0.52 4.15 19.31
CA LYS A 189 0.54 2.96 20.17
C LYS A 189 -0.08 1.73 19.50
N GLN A 190 -1.06 1.91 18.63
CA GLN A 190 -1.62 0.82 17.84
C GLN A 190 -0.59 0.28 16.85
N ALA A 191 0.14 1.17 16.16
CA ALA A 191 1.19 0.77 15.24
C ALA A 191 2.36 0.06 15.96
N GLU A 192 2.74 0.53 17.15
CA GLU A 192 3.72 -0.15 18.02
C GLU A 192 3.24 -1.52 18.46
N TRP A 193 1.98 -1.63 18.87
CA TRP A 193 1.36 -2.91 19.24
C TRP A 193 1.39 -3.90 18.09
N LYS A 194 0.97 -3.50 16.88
CA LYS A 194 1.00 -4.35 15.68
C LYS A 194 2.41 -4.88 15.41
N GLN A 195 3.41 -3.99 15.42
CA GLN A 195 4.80 -4.38 15.20
C GLN A 195 5.32 -5.31 16.29
N SER A 196 5.01 -5.03 17.57
CA SER A 196 5.43 -5.87 18.69
C SER A 196 4.81 -7.26 18.63
N MET A 197 3.52 -7.38 18.30
CA MET A 197 2.84 -8.66 18.21
C MET A 197 3.32 -9.48 17.02
N LEU A 198 3.47 -8.84 15.84
CA LEU A 198 3.99 -9.50 14.64
C LEU A 198 5.39 -10.08 14.87
N LEU A 199 6.28 -9.32 15.50
CA LEU A 199 7.65 -9.76 15.78
C LEU A 199 7.74 -10.77 16.94
N GLY A 200 6.75 -10.79 17.83
CA GLY A 200 6.64 -11.73 18.95
C GLY A 200 6.09 -13.10 18.54
N MET A 201 5.26 -13.17 17.51
CA MET A 201 4.67 -14.42 17.00
C MET A 201 5.51 -14.97 15.83
N ARG A 202 6.59 -15.70 16.13
CA ARG A 202 7.49 -16.29 15.13
C ARG A 202 7.34 -17.80 15.00
N GLY A 203 7.82 -18.33 13.89
CA GLY A 203 7.86 -19.77 13.60
C GLY A 203 6.87 -20.16 12.50
N PRO A 204 6.73 -21.44 12.16
CA PRO A 204 5.76 -21.87 11.17
C PRO A 204 4.33 -21.55 11.63
N PHE A 205 3.41 -21.33 10.69
CA PHE A 205 1.99 -21.34 11.00
C PHE A 205 1.55 -22.77 11.34
N ILE A 206 0.53 -22.92 12.18
CA ILE A 206 -0.03 -24.25 12.49
C ILE A 206 -0.98 -24.70 11.40
N GLY A 207 -1.71 -23.78 10.76
CA GLY A 207 -2.80 -24.12 9.84
C GLY A 207 -4.15 -24.29 10.55
N ASP A 208 -4.33 -23.60 11.69
CA ASP A 208 -5.58 -23.55 12.45
C ASP A 208 -5.84 -22.11 12.92
N PRO A 209 -6.84 -21.39 12.36
CA PRO A 209 -7.13 -20.00 12.71
C PRO A 209 -7.45 -19.79 14.19
N ALA A 210 -7.92 -20.83 14.89
CA ALA A 210 -8.26 -20.78 16.30
C ALA A 210 -7.07 -21.08 17.23
N TYR A 211 -5.94 -21.53 16.70
CA TYR A 211 -4.74 -21.78 17.48
C TYR A 211 -4.27 -20.51 18.20
N GLU A 212 -3.89 -20.62 19.47
CA GLU A 212 -3.52 -19.47 20.30
C GLU A 212 -2.02 -19.44 20.62
N TYR A 213 -1.39 -18.33 20.30
CA TYR A 213 -0.01 -18.02 20.69
C TYR A 213 -0.01 -17.25 21.99
N ARG A 214 0.92 -17.60 22.89
CA ARG A 214 1.20 -16.84 24.10
C ARG A 214 2.35 -15.90 23.84
N VAL A 215 2.07 -14.60 23.80
CA VAL A 215 3.05 -13.56 23.47
C VAL A 215 3.26 -12.66 24.68
N SER A 216 4.52 -12.42 25.03
CA SER A 216 4.89 -11.47 26.06
C SER A 216 4.86 -10.05 25.48
N ASN A 217 4.05 -9.17 26.06
CA ASN A 217 4.02 -7.77 25.67
C ASN A 217 4.99 -6.95 26.53
N HIS A 218 6.09 -6.48 25.93
CA HIS A 218 7.13 -5.70 26.61
C HIS A 218 6.89 -4.18 26.57
N SER A 219 5.72 -3.72 26.11
CA SER A 219 5.43 -2.27 25.98
C SER A 219 5.23 -1.52 27.31
N ALA A 220 5.43 -2.17 28.46
CA ALA A 220 5.44 -1.52 29.76
C ALA A 220 6.89 -1.22 30.22
N ILE A 221 7.34 0.01 30.00
CA ILE A 221 8.63 0.53 30.48
C ILE A 221 8.76 0.45 32.03
N HIS A 222 7.66 0.20 32.77
CA HIS A 222 7.65 0.05 34.24
C HIS A 222 6.63 -0.97 34.79
N GLY A 223 6.21 -1.98 34.01
CA GLY A 223 5.23 -2.98 34.47
C GLY A 223 5.67 -4.41 34.12
N GLU A 224 5.25 -5.38 34.93
CA GLU A 224 5.54 -6.80 34.67
C GLU A 224 5.09 -7.21 33.25
N PRO A 225 5.83 -8.12 32.57
CA PRO A 225 5.47 -8.59 31.25
C PRO A 225 4.08 -9.23 31.28
N SER A 226 3.10 -8.60 30.64
CA SER A 226 1.78 -9.20 30.48
C SER A 226 1.82 -10.21 29.35
N ILE A 227 1.42 -11.45 29.64
CA ILE A 227 1.29 -12.51 28.64
C ILE A 227 -0.11 -12.39 28.05
N GLN A 228 -0.19 -12.15 26.73
CA GLN A 228 -1.45 -12.12 25.99
C GLN A 228 -1.58 -13.38 25.14
N SER A 229 -2.79 -13.97 25.12
CA SER A 229 -3.15 -15.03 24.18
C SER A 229 -3.71 -14.40 22.90
N LEU A 230 -3.13 -14.70 21.75
CA LEU A 230 -3.55 -14.21 20.44
C LEU A 230 -3.79 -15.36 19.49
N LYS A 231 -4.92 -15.32 18.77
CA LYS A 231 -5.26 -16.33 17.77
C LYS A 231 -4.36 -16.24 16.54
N GLU A 232 -4.18 -17.36 15.85
CA GLU A 232 -3.45 -17.45 14.59
C GLU A 232 -4.10 -16.60 13.50
N SER A 233 -5.43 -16.48 13.51
CA SER A 233 -6.16 -15.54 12.64
C SER A 233 -5.68 -14.08 12.78
N VAL A 234 -5.29 -13.66 13.99
CA VAL A 234 -4.74 -12.32 14.24
C VAL A 234 -3.31 -12.23 13.72
N ARG A 235 -2.49 -13.28 13.90
CA ARG A 235 -1.14 -13.37 13.33
C ARG A 235 -1.17 -13.22 11.81
N LEU A 236 -2.10 -13.95 11.19
CA LEU A 236 -2.32 -13.97 9.76
C LEU A 236 -2.65 -12.56 9.25
N ALA A 237 -3.62 -11.89 9.86
CA ALA A 237 -3.98 -10.51 9.51
C ALA A 237 -2.82 -9.52 9.72
N LEU A 238 -2.06 -9.64 10.82
CA LEU A 238 -0.87 -8.80 11.07
C LEU A 238 0.20 -8.98 9.99
N PHE A 239 0.46 -10.23 9.58
CA PHE A 239 1.46 -10.52 8.56
C PHE A 239 1.03 -10.00 7.19
N ILE A 240 -0.23 -10.25 6.78
CA ILE A 240 -0.76 -9.78 5.49
C ILE A 240 -0.72 -8.24 5.44
N GLU A 241 -1.14 -7.55 6.51
CA GLU A 241 -1.12 -6.07 6.54
C GLU A 241 0.30 -5.50 6.43
N GLU A 242 1.27 -6.12 7.12
CA GLU A 242 2.67 -5.68 7.04
C GLU A 242 3.26 -6.01 5.66
N PHE A 243 2.99 -7.19 5.12
CA PHE A 243 3.43 -7.58 3.79
C PHE A 243 2.85 -6.65 2.72
N ASP A 244 1.55 -6.38 2.73
CA ASP A 244 0.92 -5.48 1.75
C ASP A 244 1.49 -4.08 1.82
N HIS A 245 1.73 -3.59 3.04
CA HIS A 245 2.34 -2.31 3.22
C HIS A 245 3.73 -2.28 2.58
N GLU A 246 4.57 -3.29 2.79
CA GLU A 246 5.98 -3.26 2.38
C GLU A 246 6.24 -3.85 0.99
N CYS A 247 5.34 -4.66 0.45
CA CYS A 247 5.60 -5.51 -0.72
C CYS A 247 4.50 -5.50 -1.77
N ARG A 248 3.38 -4.78 -1.59
CA ARG A 248 2.40 -4.61 -2.67
C ARG A 248 2.93 -3.61 -3.68
N VAL A 249 3.46 -4.13 -4.79
CA VAL A 249 4.16 -3.33 -5.81
C VAL A 249 3.34 -3.19 -7.08
N VAL A 250 3.38 -1.99 -7.66
CA VAL A 250 2.77 -1.67 -8.95
C VAL A 250 3.75 -0.90 -9.86
N PRO A 251 3.71 -1.11 -11.18
CA PRO A 251 4.51 -0.30 -12.10
C PRO A 251 3.96 1.13 -12.19
N ARG A 252 4.87 2.08 -12.42
CA ARG A 252 4.56 3.51 -12.57
C ARG A 252 3.54 3.73 -13.69
N GLY A 253 2.49 4.50 -13.37
CA GLY A 253 1.41 4.81 -14.29
C GLY A 253 0.30 3.76 -14.38
N ALA A 254 0.40 2.63 -13.66
CA ALA A 254 -0.66 1.62 -13.61
C ALA A 254 -1.89 2.06 -12.80
N TYR A 255 -1.71 3.02 -11.89
CA TYR A 255 -2.78 3.61 -11.08
C TYR A 255 -2.74 5.13 -11.21
N ILE A 256 -3.91 5.75 -11.08
CA ILE A 256 -4.12 7.19 -11.13
C ILE A 256 -4.94 7.64 -9.92
N MET A 257 -4.69 8.86 -9.46
CA MET A 257 -5.61 9.53 -8.54
C MET A 257 -6.80 10.09 -9.32
N ALA A 258 -7.99 9.65 -8.96
CA ALA A 258 -9.24 10.19 -9.47
C ALA A 258 -9.94 10.99 -8.38
N GLU A 259 -10.49 12.16 -8.73
CA GLU A 259 -11.41 12.86 -7.86
C GLU A 259 -12.66 11.98 -7.64
N ARG A 260 -13.06 11.77 -6.38
CA ARG A 260 -14.24 10.96 -6.04
C ARG A 260 -15.46 11.59 -6.71
N GLN A 261 -16.12 10.86 -7.60
CA GLN A 261 -17.45 11.25 -8.09
C GLN A 261 -18.41 11.25 -6.89
N SER A 262 -19.17 12.33 -6.73
CA SER A 262 -20.10 12.59 -5.61
C SER A 262 -21.30 11.62 -5.50
N THR A 263 -21.25 10.45 -6.15
CA THR A 263 -22.36 9.50 -6.28
C THR A 263 -22.34 8.34 -5.29
N ALA A 264 -21.33 8.23 -4.42
CA ALA A 264 -21.34 7.28 -3.31
C ALA A 264 -21.97 7.93 -2.06
N THR A 265 -23.30 7.92 -1.98
CA THR A 265 -24.04 8.23 -0.73
C THR A 265 -23.75 7.14 0.29
N ILE A 266 -22.67 7.30 1.07
CA ILE A 266 -22.49 6.56 2.31
C ILE A 266 -23.43 7.23 3.31
N VAL A 267 -24.56 6.58 3.62
CA VAL A 267 -25.39 6.97 4.75
C VAL A 267 -24.57 6.74 6.01
N SER A 268 -24.03 7.81 6.59
CA SER A 268 -23.41 7.78 7.91
C SER A 268 -24.51 7.46 8.93
N THR A 269 -24.49 6.26 9.51
CA THR A 269 -25.39 5.89 10.62
C THR A 269 -25.01 6.56 11.95
N THR A 270 -23.96 7.39 11.95
CA THR A 270 -23.52 8.17 13.10
C THR A 270 -23.37 9.62 12.63
N GLY A 271 -24.33 10.47 13.00
CA GLY A 271 -24.42 11.88 12.61
C GLY A 271 -23.32 12.76 13.19
N ALA A 272 -22.08 12.52 12.76
CA ALA A 272 -20.95 13.40 12.94
C ALA A 272 -20.22 13.46 11.60
N ASP A 273 -20.67 14.36 10.73
CA ASP A 273 -19.98 14.71 9.50
C ASP A 273 -18.72 15.48 9.88
N ILE A 274 -17.66 14.74 10.22
CA ILE A 274 -16.30 15.24 10.10
C ILE A 274 -16.05 15.22 8.60
N ASP A 275 -15.85 16.40 7.99
CA ASP A 275 -15.31 16.54 6.63
C ASP A 275 -14.01 15.74 6.53
N ALA A 276 -14.11 14.45 6.20
CA ALA A 276 -13.01 13.66 5.71
C ALA A 276 -12.75 14.21 4.31
N GLY A 277 -12.00 15.32 4.27
CA GLY A 277 -11.73 16.10 3.08
C GLY A 277 -11.51 15.18 1.88
N ALA A 278 -12.18 15.50 0.77
CA ALA A 278 -12.28 14.70 -0.44
C ALA A 278 -10.99 13.93 -0.75
N ARG A 279 -10.88 12.70 -0.25
CA ARG A 279 -9.72 11.86 -0.54
C ARG A 279 -9.90 11.37 -1.98
N ALA A 280 -8.93 11.70 -2.83
CA ALA A 280 -8.91 11.17 -4.19
C ALA A 280 -8.80 9.64 -4.13
N GLU A 281 -9.62 8.96 -4.91
CA GLU A 281 -9.65 7.50 -4.99
C GLU A 281 -8.51 7.02 -5.90
N VAL A 282 -7.84 5.95 -5.50
CA VAL A 282 -6.79 5.36 -6.33
C VAL A 282 -7.42 4.30 -7.23
N ARG A 283 -7.45 4.58 -8.53
CA ARG A 283 -8.08 3.72 -9.54
C ARG A 283 -7.05 3.18 -10.53
N ARG A 284 -7.30 1.98 -11.04
CA ARG A 284 -6.51 1.40 -12.13
C ARG A 284 -6.59 2.29 -13.37
N ASN A 285 -5.44 2.54 -13.98
CA ASN A 285 -5.34 3.22 -15.26
C ASN A 285 -5.61 2.23 -16.40
N THR A 286 -6.76 2.36 -17.05
CA THR A 286 -7.13 1.50 -18.18
C THR A 286 -6.29 1.73 -19.43
N ALA A 287 -5.60 2.88 -19.52
CA ALA A 287 -4.71 3.21 -20.63
C ALA A 287 -3.25 2.76 -20.38
N PHE A 288 -2.97 2.09 -19.26
CA PHE A 288 -1.63 1.61 -18.96
C PHE A 288 -1.24 0.47 -19.91
N ALA A 289 -0.20 0.70 -20.71
CA ALA A 289 0.31 -0.25 -21.69
C ALA A 289 1.62 -0.93 -21.25
N GLY A 290 2.05 -0.76 -19.99
CA GLY A 290 3.30 -1.33 -19.50
C GLY A 290 4.48 -0.36 -19.52
N LEU A 291 5.51 -0.70 -18.75
CA LEU A 291 6.77 0.03 -18.77
C LEU A 291 7.61 -0.37 -19.98
N PRO A 292 8.36 0.55 -20.59
CA PRO A 292 9.23 0.23 -21.72
C PRO A 292 10.34 -0.73 -21.26
N ARG A 293 10.73 -1.67 -22.13
CA ARG A 293 11.79 -2.65 -21.86
C ARG A 293 13.19 -2.03 -22.00
N THR A 294 13.46 -0.99 -21.24
CA THR A 294 14.74 -0.28 -21.24
C THR A 294 15.34 -0.29 -19.84
N ALA A 295 16.64 -0.02 -19.75
CA ALA A 295 17.35 0.12 -18.46
C ALA A 295 16.70 1.18 -17.56
N GLU A 296 16.21 2.26 -18.16
CA GLU A 296 15.52 3.36 -17.46
C GLU A 296 14.01 3.13 -17.28
N GLY A 297 13.47 2.06 -17.87
CA GLY A 297 12.06 1.68 -17.83
C GLY A 297 11.80 0.54 -16.85
N ALA A 298 11.31 -0.59 -17.36
CA ALA A 298 10.94 -1.76 -16.58
C ALA A 298 12.12 -2.37 -15.78
N LEU A 299 13.37 -2.10 -16.16
CA LEU A 299 14.56 -2.63 -15.47
C LEU A 299 15.06 -1.74 -14.33
N SER A 300 14.34 -0.66 -14.00
CA SER A 300 14.72 0.28 -12.94
C SER A 300 13.71 0.26 -11.79
N LEU A 301 14.20 0.06 -10.56
CA LEU A 301 13.38 0.07 -9.34
C LEU A 301 12.59 1.37 -9.15
N ARG A 302 13.11 2.51 -9.64
CA ARG A 302 12.45 3.82 -9.57
C ARG A 302 11.07 3.88 -10.22
N ASN A 303 10.78 2.96 -11.15
CA ASN A 303 9.50 2.90 -11.86
C ASN A 303 8.53 1.89 -11.24
N PHE A 304 8.84 1.39 -10.04
CA PHE A 304 7.95 0.55 -9.25
C PHE A 304 7.62 1.27 -7.95
N TYR A 305 6.35 1.20 -7.59
CA TYR A 305 5.77 1.95 -6.50
C TYR A 305 5.05 1.05 -5.52
N HIS A 306 5.02 1.45 -4.25
CA HIS A 306 4.17 0.83 -3.23
C HIS A 306 2.71 1.25 -3.41
N LEU A 307 1.81 0.27 -3.56
CA LEU A 307 0.37 0.52 -3.57
C LEU A 307 -0.19 0.39 -2.15
N ARG A 308 -0.13 1.50 -1.40
CA ARG A 308 -0.57 1.55 0.01
C ARG A 308 -1.17 2.89 0.40
N ALA A 309 -1.95 2.90 1.47
CA ALA A 309 -2.44 4.12 2.08
C ALA A 309 -1.29 4.77 2.87
N VAL A 310 -1.16 6.09 2.76
CA VAL A 310 -0.22 6.83 3.60
C VAL A 310 -0.62 6.64 5.07
N ASN A 311 0.27 6.03 5.86
CA ASN A 311 0.08 5.85 7.29
C ASN A 311 1.06 6.73 8.08
N PRO A 312 0.60 7.86 8.67
CA PRO A 312 1.50 8.80 9.35
C PRO A 312 2.17 8.17 10.57
N TYR A 313 1.54 7.19 11.23
CA TYR A 313 2.11 6.56 12.42
C TYR A 313 3.28 5.64 12.08
N ARG A 314 3.23 4.93 10.96
CA ARG A 314 4.37 4.12 10.48
C ARG A 314 5.57 5.00 10.12
N TYR A 315 5.33 6.14 9.47
CA TYR A 315 6.39 7.13 9.20
C TYR A 315 7.02 7.65 10.50
N LEU A 316 6.22 7.96 11.52
CA LEU A 316 6.73 8.41 12.81
C LEU A 316 7.56 7.33 13.54
N LEU A 317 7.16 6.06 13.44
CA LEU A 317 7.93 4.94 13.99
C LEU A 317 9.25 4.70 13.23
N ALA A 318 9.25 4.86 11.91
CA ALA A 318 10.47 4.79 11.12
C ALA A 318 11.42 5.96 11.45
N ARG A 319 10.87 7.16 11.67
CA ARG A 319 11.62 8.36 12.07
C ARG A 319 12.27 8.21 13.44
N SER A 320 11.54 7.70 14.43
CA SER A 320 12.11 7.50 15.78
C SER A 320 13.25 6.49 15.78
N LYS A 321 13.27 5.58 14.81
CA LYS A 321 14.31 4.57 14.59
C LYS A 321 15.44 5.04 13.65
N ASN A 322 15.53 6.33 13.32
CA ASN A 322 16.53 6.94 12.43
C ASN A 322 16.60 6.31 11.02
N SER A 323 15.49 5.75 10.52
CA SER A 323 15.48 4.92 9.31
C SER A 323 15.00 5.64 8.03
N LEU A 324 15.02 6.98 7.97
CA LEU A 324 14.38 7.68 6.86
C LEU A 324 15.31 8.55 6.02
N PHE A 325 15.25 8.29 4.72
CA PHE A 325 15.58 9.25 3.67
C PHE A 325 14.28 9.99 3.31
N THR A 326 14.27 11.32 3.44
CA THR A 326 13.12 12.14 3.01
C THR A 326 13.48 12.79 1.67
N LYS A 327 12.59 12.68 0.68
CA LYS A 327 12.75 13.36 -0.61
C LYS A 327 13.04 14.85 -0.42
N SER A 328 13.90 15.38 -1.27
CA SER A 328 14.10 16.84 -1.32
C SER A 328 12.88 17.54 -1.92
N ALA A 329 12.69 18.83 -1.60
CA ALA A 329 11.59 19.61 -2.18
C ALA A 329 11.68 19.72 -3.72
N LEU A 330 12.89 19.67 -4.29
CA LEU A 330 13.10 19.73 -5.74
C LEU A 330 12.72 18.41 -6.42
N GLU A 331 13.04 17.28 -5.78
CA GLU A 331 12.66 15.94 -6.24
C GLU A 331 11.15 15.79 -6.30
N GLN A 332 10.43 16.23 -5.26
CA GLN A 332 8.96 16.25 -5.24
C GLN A 332 8.36 17.12 -6.35
N LEU A 333 9.01 18.23 -6.73
CA LEU A 333 8.56 19.09 -7.83
C LEU A 333 8.78 18.47 -9.22
N SER A 334 9.72 17.53 -9.34
CA SER A 334 10.00 16.82 -10.59
C SER A 334 9.03 15.67 -10.86
N GLU A 335 8.28 15.25 -9.83
CA GLU A 335 7.32 14.15 -9.88
C GLU A 335 5.97 14.62 -10.42
N HIS A 336 5.27 13.73 -11.15
CA HIS A 336 3.98 14.08 -11.71
C HIS A 336 2.90 14.05 -10.60
N PRO A 337 2.19 15.17 -10.33
CA PRO A 337 1.29 15.26 -9.18
C PRO A 337 0.15 14.24 -9.13
N LEU A 338 -0.33 13.79 -10.30
CA LEU A 338 -1.44 12.83 -10.40
C LEU A 338 -1.01 11.36 -10.47
N LEU A 339 0.27 11.10 -10.70
CA LEU A 339 0.80 9.74 -10.93
C LEU A 339 1.79 9.32 -9.85
N ASP A 340 2.70 10.22 -9.47
CA ASP A 340 3.87 9.88 -8.66
C ASP A 340 3.78 10.48 -7.26
N ALA A 341 3.14 11.64 -7.08
CA ALA A 341 3.17 12.38 -5.81
C ALA A 341 2.47 11.68 -4.64
N THR A 342 1.72 10.60 -4.88
CA THR A 342 1.11 9.79 -3.81
C THR A 342 1.80 8.47 -3.54
N PHE A 343 2.70 8.02 -4.43
CA PHE A 343 3.34 6.73 -4.26
C PHE A 343 4.83 6.87 -3.96
N GLU A 344 5.33 5.93 -3.18
CA GLU A 344 6.73 5.87 -2.78
C GLU A 344 7.46 4.85 -3.66
N SER A 345 8.63 5.22 -4.18
CA SER A 345 9.39 4.36 -5.08
C SER A 345 10.17 3.29 -4.33
N LEU A 346 10.30 2.11 -4.93
CA LEU A 346 11.09 1.03 -4.32
C LEU A 346 12.59 1.40 -4.17
N SER A 347 13.08 2.36 -4.97
CA SER A 347 14.44 2.86 -4.85
C SER A 347 14.70 3.68 -3.59
N GLU A 348 13.66 4.18 -2.93
CA GLU A 348 13.76 4.98 -1.71
C GLU A 348 13.65 4.13 -0.43
N ASP A 349 13.39 2.83 -0.57
CA ASP A 349 13.24 1.94 0.57
C ASP A 349 14.54 1.82 1.37
N VAL A 350 14.38 1.87 2.70
CA VAL A 350 15.48 1.75 3.66
C VAL A 350 15.36 0.42 4.41
N PRO A 351 16.44 -0.35 4.57
CA PRO A 351 17.78 -0.13 4.02
C PRO A 351 17.86 -0.29 2.50
N SER A 352 18.80 0.41 1.86
CA SER A 352 19.04 0.25 0.42
C SER A 352 19.47 -1.17 0.10
N GLY A 353 18.92 -1.77 -0.96
CA GLY A 353 19.22 -3.15 -1.37
C GLY A 353 18.22 -4.19 -0.89
N THR A 354 17.19 -3.80 -0.11
CA THR A 354 16.06 -4.66 0.26
C THR A 354 15.39 -5.36 -0.92
N TRP A 355 15.40 -4.72 -2.08
CA TRP A 355 14.82 -5.23 -3.32
C TRP A 355 15.87 -5.79 -4.27
N GLN A 356 15.67 -7.02 -4.70
CA GLN A 356 16.44 -7.65 -5.77
C GLN A 356 15.58 -7.71 -7.04
N LEU A 357 15.92 -6.87 -8.03
CA LEU A 357 15.28 -6.87 -9.34
C LEU A 357 16.05 -7.78 -10.31
N ARG A 358 15.34 -8.66 -11.01
CA ARG A 358 15.91 -9.54 -12.05
C ARG A 358 15.00 -9.54 -13.27
N TYR A 359 15.62 -9.54 -14.45
CA TYR A 359 14.91 -9.73 -15.71
C TYR A 359 15.14 -11.13 -16.22
N ASP A 360 14.06 -11.84 -16.50
CA ASP A 360 14.07 -13.11 -17.21
C ASP A 360 13.78 -12.86 -18.69
N ALA A 361 14.80 -13.03 -19.52
CA ALA A 361 14.70 -12.84 -20.96
C ALA A 361 13.87 -13.93 -21.66
N PHE A 362 13.75 -15.14 -21.08
CA PHE A 362 13.02 -16.24 -21.69
C PHE A 362 11.51 -16.04 -21.57
N HIS A 363 11.03 -15.72 -20.36
CA HIS A 363 9.62 -15.42 -20.12
C HIS A 363 9.27 -13.96 -20.38
N ASN A 364 10.27 -13.11 -20.67
CA ASN A 364 10.13 -11.67 -20.83
C ASN A 364 9.43 -11.02 -19.62
N VAL A 365 9.91 -11.31 -18.42
CA VAL A 365 9.30 -10.85 -17.17
C VAL A 365 10.36 -10.20 -16.29
N VAL A 366 10.03 -9.03 -15.76
CA VAL A 366 10.77 -8.40 -14.67
C VAL A 366 10.20 -8.91 -13.36
N ILE A 367 11.08 -9.30 -12.46
CA ILE A 367 10.75 -9.91 -11.19
C ILE A 367 11.49 -9.16 -10.10
N GLY A 368 10.78 -8.82 -9.03
CA GLY A 368 11.40 -8.32 -7.82
C GLY A 368 11.12 -9.23 -6.64
N ARG A 369 12.13 -9.38 -5.78
CA ARG A 369 12.02 -10.06 -4.48
C ARG A 369 12.46 -9.12 -3.38
N ASN A 370 11.73 -9.15 -2.27
CA ASN A 370 12.07 -8.42 -1.06
C ASN A 370 12.76 -9.36 -0.06
N ILE A 371 13.97 -9.00 0.38
CA ILE A 371 14.78 -9.81 1.32
C ILE A 371 14.17 -9.83 2.72
N ARG A 372 13.41 -8.78 3.10
CA ARG A 372 12.70 -8.70 4.38
C ARG A 372 11.53 -9.68 4.48
N PHE A 373 10.95 -10.05 3.35
CA PHE A 373 9.84 -10.99 3.27
C PHE A 373 10.23 -12.16 2.37
N PRO A 374 10.87 -13.20 2.93
CA PRO A 374 11.18 -14.42 2.19
C PRO A 374 9.89 -15.01 1.61
N GLY A 375 9.90 -15.28 0.30
CA GLY A 375 8.71 -15.71 -0.43
C GLY A 375 7.93 -14.58 -1.12
N SER A 376 8.34 -13.32 -0.95
CA SER A 376 7.81 -12.20 -1.72
C SER A 376 8.21 -12.28 -3.19
N LEU A 377 7.25 -12.02 -4.06
CA LEU A 377 7.46 -11.93 -5.50
C LEU A 377 6.54 -10.86 -6.06
N PHE A 378 7.10 -9.85 -6.71
CA PHE A 378 6.33 -9.09 -7.70
C PHE A 378 6.86 -9.39 -9.09
N TYR A 379 5.98 -9.30 -10.07
CA TYR A 379 6.30 -9.48 -11.48
C TYR A 379 5.65 -8.41 -12.34
N HIS A 380 6.30 -8.08 -13.45
CA HIS A 380 5.77 -7.22 -14.49
C HIS A 380 6.28 -7.71 -15.84
N VAL A 381 5.37 -7.88 -16.80
CA VAL A 381 5.72 -8.16 -18.19
C VAL A 381 5.87 -6.81 -18.90
N PRO A 382 7.09 -6.40 -19.30
CA PRO A 382 7.32 -5.12 -19.95
C PRO A 382 6.44 -4.94 -21.20
N GLU A 383 6.07 -3.71 -21.51
CA GLU A 383 5.24 -3.36 -22.68
C GLU A 383 3.84 -4.00 -22.65
N THR A 384 3.38 -4.45 -21.49
CA THR A 384 2.03 -4.94 -21.27
C THR A 384 1.43 -4.42 -19.96
N SER A 385 0.11 -4.51 -19.82
CA SER A 385 -0.58 -4.19 -18.56
C SER A 385 -0.51 -5.34 -17.53
N VAL A 386 0.30 -6.38 -17.76
CA VAL A 386 0.39 -7.55 -16.88
C VAL A 386 1.42 -7.29 -15.79
N TYR A 387 0.97 -7.30 -14.55
CA TYR A 387 1.79 -7.23 -13.35
C TYR A 387 1.03 -7.84 -12.17
N GLY A 388 1.74 -8.10 -11.09
CA GLY A 388 1.12 -8.55 -9.86
C GLY A 388 2.14 -8.75 -8.76
N THR A 389 1.62 -8.90 -7.54
CA THR A 389 2.38 -9.32 -6.37
C THR A 389 1.78 -10.63 -5.89
N VAL A 390 2.63 -11.57 -5.47
CA VAL A 390 2.23 -12.82 -4.85
C VAL A 390 3.19 -13.15 -3.71
N TYR A 391 2.63 -13.63 -2.60
CA TYR A 391 3.42 -14.18 -1.50
C TYR A 391 3.39 -15.71 -1.52
N MET A 392 4.54 -16.35 -1.35
CA MET A 392 4.72 -17.80 -1.30
C MET A 392 5.78 -18.14 -0.25
N GLY A 393 5.40 -18.31 1.01
CA GLY A 393 6.38 -18.48 2.07
C GLY A 393 5.79 -18.92 3.41
N ASP A 394 6.62 -18.91 4.45
CA ASP A 394 6.29 -19.38 5.80
C ASP A 394 5.61 -18.32 6.69
N GLY A 395 5.40 -17.12 6.16
CA GLY A 395 4.74 -16.01 6.86
C GLY A 395 5.59 -15.37 7.95
N ASN A 396 6.93 -15.47 7.86
CA ASN A 396 7.84 -14.82 8.80
C ASN A 396 8.51 -13.58 8.19
N VAL A 397 8.71 -12.57 9.03
CA VAL A 397 9.48 -11.37 8.66
C VAL A 397 10.93 -11.59 9.01
N ASN A 398 11.83 -11.37 8.06
CA ASN A 398 13.26 -11.38 8.32
C ASN A 398 13.65 -10.11 9.10
N ILE A 399 14.08 -10.29 10.35
CA ILE A 399 14.57 -9.19 11.19
C ILE A 399 16.06 -8.89 10.99
N ASN A 400 16.79 -9.80 10.36
CA ASN A 400 18.23 -9.73 10.20
C ASN A 400 18.64 -9.17 8.83
N VAL A 401 17.70 -8.58 8.09
CA VAL A 401 17.92 -8.02 6.75
C VAL A 401 19.13 -7.10 6.70
N ALA A 402 19.32 -6.26 7.73
CA ALA A 402 20.45 -5.34 7.80
C ALA A 402 21.84 -6.04 7.86
N PHE A 403 21.89 -7.32 8.21
CA PHE A 403 23.11 -8.14 8.22
C PHE A 403 23.26 -9.03 6.98
N GLU A 404 22.19 -9.18 6.20
CA GLU A 404 22.16 -10.02 4.99
C GLU A 404 22.36 -9.22 3.69
N LEU A 405 22.12 -7.91 3.75
CA LEU A 405 22.49 -6.91 2.73
C LEU A 405 23.98 -6.62 2.78
#